data_AF-A0AAD8Y9W5-F1
#
_entry.id   AF-A0AAD8Y9W5-F1
#
_cell.length_a   1.000
_cell.length_b   1.000
_cell.length_c   1.000
_cell.angle_alpha   90.00
_cell.angle_beta   90.00
_cell.angle_gamma   90.00
#
_symmetry.space_group_name_H-M   'P 1'
#
loop_
_entity.id
_entity.type
_entity.pdbx_description
1 polymer ?
#
loop_
_entity_poly.entity_id
_entity_poly.type
_entity_poly.pdbx_seq_one_letter_code
_entity_poly.pdbx_strand_id
1 'polypeptide(L)'
;MLLQNILISRLLLGGSAFTARNGGRQSSRLIHHQNKMAMNAASSDEDSGNYKLAQDPSELFDIYPAPPTKAHFNAIIGPDWGDDFFPAPQPTGKVKKRSQVHKDGDWHRSMHLWIYQSDLANDNVRVLLQRRSPYKDTHPNMLDVSCAGHVNAGDDILETTMREMEEELGGNGNIKGRYSLEDVNNSRMFTVTSAIEGETEKHGKYICREYQDVFILKWKADAPMESHDFAPMAKEEVSGFDIIDGQELILKLRKGDEELVPRSGQYIDALAKVFGC
;
A
#
# COMPACT_ATOMS: atom_id res chain seq x y z
N MET A 1 -42.03 18.12 25.49
CA MET A 1 -41.34 18.30 26.78
C MET A 1 -41.12 16.94 27.41
N LEU A 2 -39.92 16.38 27.29
CA LEU A 2 -39.45 15.29 28.16
C LEU A 2 -37.92 15.31 28.13
N LEU A 3 -37.35 15.73 29.26
CA LEU A 3 -35.95 15.57 29.63
C LEU A 3 -35.77 14.14 30.14
N GLN A 4 -34.70 13.45 29.73
CA GLN A 4 -33.93 12.60 30.62
C GLN A 4 -32.54 12.31 30.05
N ASN A 5 -31.54 12.95 30.65
CA ASN A 5 -30.13 12.59 30.60
C ASN A 5 -29.91 11.30 31.38
N ILE A 6 -29.18 10.34 30.81
CA ILE A 6 -28.51 9.28 31.58
C ILE A 6 -27.04 9.20 31.14
N LEU A 7 -26.18 9.71 32.01
CA LEU A 7 -24.75 9.45 32.09
C LEU A 7 -24.55 8.06 32.72
N ILE A 8 -23.65 7.22 32.19
CA ILE A 8 -23.08 6.10 32.94
C ILE A 8 -21.56 6.22 32.93
N SER A 9 -21.00 6.29 34.14
CA SER A 9 -19.58 6.46 34.48
C SER A 9 -18.82 5.14 34.59
N ARG A 10 -17.50 5.27 34.39
CA ARG A 10 -16.36 4.35 34.62
C ARG A 10 -16.39 3.50 35.90
N LEU A 11 -15.82 2.30 35.83
CA LEU A 11 -14.89 1.65 36.81
C LEU A 11 -14.19 0.47 36.09
N LEU A 12 -12.89 0.54 35.77
CA LEU A 12 -11.69 0.11 36.54
C LEU A 12 -11.36 -1.39 36.46
N LEU A 13 -10.08 -1.67 36.15
CA LEU A 13 -9.17 -2.81 36.47
C LEU A 13 -8.44 -3.30 35.20
N GLY A 14 -7.12 -3.35 35.09
CA GLY A 14 -6.02 -3.10 36.02
C GLY A 14 -4.72 -2.92 35.22
N GLY A 15 -3.83 -2.09 35.75
CA GLY A 15 -2.51 -1.88 35.17
C GLY A 15 -1.55 -3.01 35.52
N SER A 16 -0.75 -3.40 34.55
CA SER A 16 0.53 -4.07 34.77
C SER A 16 1.58 -3.35 33.94
N ALA A 17 2.58 -2.82 34.64
CA ALA A 17 3.70 -2.06 34.12
C ALA A 17 4.49 -2.87 33.07
N PHE A 18 4.74 -2.27 31.90
CA PHE A 18 5.77 -2.75 30.99
C PHE A 18 7.04 -1.92 31.23
N THR A 19 8.05 -2.56 31.81
CA THR A 19 9.36 -1.97 32.06
C THR A 19 10.10 -1.82 30.73
N ALA A 20 10.64 -0.62 30.50
CA ALA A 20 11.48 -0.31 29.36
C ALA A 20 12.80 -1.10 29.42
N ARG A 21 13.05 -1.99 28.45
CA ARG A 21 14.39 -2.43 28.08
C ARG A 21 14.81 -1.70 26.80
N ASN A 22 15.38 -0.51 26.98
CA ASN A 22 16.11 0.21 25.94
C ASN A 22 17.55 -0.32 25.93
N GLY A 23 17.92 -1.10 24.91
CA GLY A 23 19.28 -1.64 24.79
C GLY A 23 19.47 -2.59 23.61
N GLY A 24 19.09 -2.19 22.41
CA GLY A 24 19.30 -3.01 21.20
C GLY A 24 18.98 -2.36 19.86
N ARG A 25 18.17 -1.29 19.83
CA ARG A 25 17.66 -0.65 18.60
C ARG A 25 18.69 0.10 17.73
N GLN A 26 19.87 0.46 18.24
CA GLN A 26 20.86 1.19 17.45
C GLN A 26 21.83 0.29 16.66
N SER A 27 22.03 -0.96 17.09
CA SER A 27 23.02 -1.86 16.49
C SER A 27 22.54 -2.43 15.13
N SER A 28 21.28 -2.83 15.03
CA SER A 28 20.73 -3.40 13.78
C SER A 28 20.62 -2.37 12.65
N ARG A 29 20.29 -1.10 12.97
CA ARG A 29 20.24 0.01 12.01
C ARG A 29 21.61 0.33 11.41
N LEU A 30 22.68 0.29 12.21
CA LEU A 30 24.05 0.52 11.71
C LEU A 30 24.53 -0.61 10.79
N ILE A 31 24.21 -1.86 11.13
CA ILE A 31 24.59 -3.03 10.32
C ILE A 31 23.83 -3.01 8.97
N HIS A 32 22.56 -2.60 8.97
CA HIS A 32 21.77 -2.43 7.74
C HIS A 32 22.32 -1.33 6.82
N HIS A 33 22.74 -0.20 7.40
CA HIS A 33 23.30 0.91 6.61
C HIS A 33 24.64 0.56 5.95
N GLN A 34 25.48 -0.25 6.61
CA GLN A 34 26.78 -0.67 6.07
C GLN A 34 26.65 -1.65 4.90
N ASN A 35 25.65 -2.54 4.89
CA ASN A 35 25.40 -3.45 3.76
C ASN A 35 24.85 -2.72 2.51
N LYS A 36 24.12 -1.61 2.69
CA LYS A 36 23.59 -0.78 1.58
C LYS A 36 24.70 -0.13 0.74
N MET A 37 25.84 0.22 1.35
CA MET A 37 26.97 0.83 0.61
C MET A 37 27.81 -0.19 -0.17
N ALA A 38 27.84 -1.46 0.24
CA ALA A 38 28.68 -2.47 -0.41
C ALA A 38 28.08 -3.02 -1.72
N MET A 39 26.77 -2.92 -1.93
CA MET A 39 26.08 -3.52 -3.10
C MET A 39 25.84 -2.56 -4.28
N ASN A 40 26.04 -1.25 -4.11
CA ASN A 40 25.86 -0.25 -5.18
C ASN A 40 27.02 -0.15 -6.17
N ALA A 41 28.07 -0.98 -6.03
CA ALA A 41 29.27 -0.93 -6.85
C ALA A 41 29.37 -2.09 -7.85
N ALA A 42 28.31 -2.37 -8.63
CA ALA A 42 28.41 -3.14 -9.88
C ALA A 42 27.06 -3.24 -10.60
N SER A 43 26.90 -2.53 -11.73
CA SER A 43 26.37 -3.06 -13.01
C SER A 43 26.00 -1.91 -13.95
N SER A 44 26.78 -1.72 -15.01
CA SER A 44 26.40 -0.96 -16.20
C SER A 44 25.83 -1.94 -17.23
N ASP A 45 24.56 -1.77 -17.60
CA ASP A 45 24.04 -2.27 -18.88
C ASP A 45 23.00 -1.27 -19.42
N GLU A 46 23.28 -0.82 -20.65
CA GLU A 46 22.57 0.14 -21.47
C GLU A 46 21.53 -0.59 -22.33
N ASP A 47 20.25 -0.45 -21.99
CA ASP A 47 19.13 -0.20 -22.92
C ASP A 47 17.86 0.08 -22.08
N SER A 48 16.92 0.88 -22.60
CA SER A 48 15.60 1.28 -22.01
C SER A 48 15.55 2.48 -21.03
N GLY A 49 15.82 3.68 -21.54
CA GLY A 49 15.81 4.93 -20.76
C GLY A 49 14.52 5.27 -20.00
N ASN A 50 13.34 4.80 -20.44
CA ASN A 50 12.06 5.13 -19.79
C ASN A 50 11.52 4.04 -18.85
N TYR A 51 11.92 2.79 -19.01
CA TYR A 51 11.41 1.69 -18.19
C TYR A 51 12.16 1.55 -16.86
N LYS A 52 13.43 1.96 -16.81
CA LYS A 52 14.18 2.09 -15.56
C LYS A 52 13.58 3.13 -14.60
N LEU A 53 12.74 4.05 -15.09
CA LEU A 53 12.17 5.14 -14.31
C LEU A 53 10.89 4.75 -13.57
N ALA A 54 10.09 3.82 -14.12
CA ALA A 54 8.88 3.33 -13.48
C ALA A 54 9.18 2.29 -12.39
N GLN A 55 9.90 1.21 -12.74
CA GLN A 55 10.11 0.10 -11.81
C GLN A 55 11.56 -0.40 -11.88
N ASP A 56 12.47 0.31 -11.18
CA ASP A 56 13.89 0.02 -11.24
C ASP A 56 14.21 -1.41 -10.76
N PRO A 57 14.76 -2.28 -11.62
CA PRO A 57 15.08 -3.66 -11.26
C PRO A 57 16.18 -3.77 -10.19
N SER A 58 16.88 -2.67 -9.89
CA SER A 58 17.97 -2.58 -8.92
C SER A 58 17.53 -2.21 -7.51
N GLU A 59 16.27 -1.78 -7.32
CA GLU A 59 15.70 -1.53 -5.99
C GLU A 59 15.89 -2.73 -5.08
N LEU A 60 16.13 -2.46 -3.79
CA LEU A 60 16.40 -3.49 -2.81
C LEU A 60 15.16 -3.68 -1.95
N PHE A 61 14.69 -4.92 -1.81
CA PHE A 61 13.56 -5.26 -0.95
C PHE A 61 13.98 -6.20 0.17
N ASP A 62 13.42 -5.96 1.35
CA ASP A 62 13.44 -6.92 2.45
C ASP A 62 12.60 -8.15 2.09
N ILE A 63 13.12 -9.34 2.38
CA ILE A 63 12.42 -10.60 2.18
C ILE A 63 11.64 -10.95 3.44
N TYR A 64 10.36 -11.27 3.27
CA TYR A 64 9.43 -11.66 4.32
C TYR A 64 9.19 -13.18 4.30
N PRO A 65 8.77 -13.78 5.44
CA PRO A 65 8.39 -15.18 5.48
C PRO A 65 7.18 -15.42 4.56
N ALA A 66 7.16 -16.56 3.87
CA ALA A 66 5.97 -16.97 3.12
C ALA A 66 4.82 -17.29 4.08
N PRO A 67 3.56 -16.97 3.73
CA PRO A 67 2.40 -17.38 4.52
C PRO A 67 2.38 -18.89 4.72
N PRO A 68 1.86 -19.39 5.86
CA PRO A 68 1.96 -20.81 6.22
C PRO A 68 1.36 -21.79 5.20
N THR A 69 0.33 -21.36 4.46
CA THR A 69 -0.37 -22.21 3.50
C THR A 69 -0.79 -21.39 2.26
N LYS A 70 -1.09 -22.07 1.15
CA LYS A 70 -1.64 -21.40 -0.04
C LYS A 70 -3.04 -20.80 0.18
N ALA A 71 -3.79 -21.27 1.18
CA ALA A 71 -5.08 -20.67 1.53
C ALA A 71 -4.92 -19.24 2.07
N HIS A 72 -3.72 -18.90 2.54
CA HIS A 72 -3.33 -17.56 2.97
C HIS A 72 -2.82 -16.68 1.83
N PHE A 73 -2.91 -17.11 0.57
CA PHE A 73 -2.58 -16.24 -0.56
C PHE A 73 -3.84 -15.47 -0.95
N ASN A 74 -3.71 -14.18 -1.25
CA ASN A 74 -4.85 -13.31 -1.58
C ASN A 74 -5.84 -13.11 -0.41
N ALA A 75 -5.35 -13.18 0.83
CA ALA A 75 -6.14 -13.17 2.05
C ALA A 75 -5.66 -12.09 3.04
N ILE A 76 -6.61 -11.50 3.78
CA ILE A 76 -6.31 -10.54 4.83
C ILE A 76 -5.70 -11.28 6.01
N ILE A 77 -4.60 -10.75 6.56
CA ILE A 77 -3.96 -11.32 7.73
C ILE A 77 -4.88 -11.15 8.94
N GLY A 78 -5.24 -12.27 9.56
CA GLY A 78 -6.06 -12.33 10.76
C GLY A 78 -5.27 -12.80 11.99
N PRO A 79 -5.81 -12.61 13.21
CA PRO A 79 -5.19 -13.11 14.44
C PRO A 79 -4.91 -14.63 14.45
N ASP A 80 -5.67 -15.39 13.66
CA ASP A 80 -5.55 -16.83 13.49
C ASP A 80 -4.27 -17.26 12.74
N TRP A 81 -3.53 -16.33 12.15
CA TRP A 81 -2.26 -16.60 11.45
C TRP A 81 -1.06 -16.72 12.40
N GLY A 82 -1.22 -16.33 13.68
CA GLY A 82 -0.19 -16.38 14.71
C GLY A 82 0.73 -15.15 14.75
N ASP A 83 1.53 -15.08 15.81
CA ASP A 83 2.35 -13.90 16.17
C ASP A 83 3.45 -13.56 15.15
N ASP A 84 3.85 -14.53 14.32
CA ASP A 84 4.85 -14.32 13.27
C ASP A 84 4.30 -13.52 12.07
N PHE A 85 2.97 -13.45 11.91
CA PHE A 85 2.30 -12.80 10.78
C PHE A 85 1.33 -11.70 11.19
N PHE A 86 0.62 -11.84 12.31
CA PHE A 86 -0.34 -10.83 12.77
C PHE A 86 0.28 -9.91 13.85
N PRO A 87 0.08 -8.58 13.79
CA PRO A 87 -0.72 -7.84 12.81
C PRO A 87 -0.02 -7.60 11.46
N ALA A 88 1.30 -7.80 11.39
CA ALA A 88 2.06 -7.81 10.14
C ALA A 88 3.37 -8.59 10.35
N PRO A 89 3.88 -9.29 9.31
CA PRO A 89 5.09 -10.08 9.42
C PRO A 89 6.33 -9.20 9.57
N GLN A 90 7.39 -9.78 10.14
CA GLN A 90 8.71 -9.14 10.22
C GLN A 90 9.61 -9.62 9.07
N PRO A 91 10.53 -8.77 8.58
CA PRO A 91 11.48 -9.18 7.55
C PRO A 91 12.45 -10.25 8.10
N THR A 92 12.89 -11.14 7.22
CA THR A 92 13.79 -12.27 7.55
C THR A 92 15.25 -11.84 7.76
N GLY A 93 15.57 -10.57 7.51
CA GLY A 93 16.93 -10.03 7.50
C GLY A 93 17.70 -10.27 6.19
N LYS A 94 17.07 -10.92 5.19
CA LYS A 94 17.61 -11.04 3.83
C LYS A 94 17.09 -9.90 2.96
N VAL A 95 17.95 -9.42 2.06
CA VAL A 95 17.64 -8.37 1.08
C VAL A 95 17.97 -8.89 -0.31
N LYS A 96 17.12 -8.61 -1.29
CA LYS A 96 17.36 -8.93 -2.71
C LYS A 96 16.97 -7.77 -3.62
N LYS A 97 17.51 -7.75 -4.83
CA LYS A 97 17.07 -6.83 -5.88
C LYS A 97 15.64 -7.15 -6.32
N ARG A 98 14.84 -6.14 -6.67
CA ARG A 98 13.47 -6.27 -7.19
C ARG A 98 13.36 -7.34 -8.27
N SER A 99 14.27 -7.29 -9.24
CA SER A 99 14.35 -8.25 -10.34
C SER A 99 14.51 -9.71 -9.88
N GLN A 100 15.29 -9.95 -8.81
CA GLN A 100 15.50 -11.28 -8.24
C GLN A 100 14.29 -11.72 -7.41
N VAL A 101 13.69 -10.81 -6.64
CA VAL A 101 12.45 -11.07 -5.87
C VAL A 101 11.33 -11.55 -6.78
N HIS A 102 11.10 -10.86 -7.90
CA HIS A 102 10.03 -11.18 -8.85
C HIS A 102 10.34 -12.42 -9.70
N LYS A 103 11.62 -12.78 -9.85
CA LYS A 103 12.05 -14.00 -10.52
C LYS A 103 11.87 -15.22 -9.61
N ASP A 104 12.26 -15.11 -8.35
CA ASP A 104 12.24 -16.21 -7.38
C ASP A 104 10.85 -16.38 -6.72
N GLY A 105 9.99 -15.36 -6.82
CA GLY A 105 8.69 -15.31 -6.16
C GLY A 105 8.82 -15.16 -4.64
N ASP A 106 9.83 -14.40 -4.20
CA ASP A 106 10.02 -14.10 -2.78
C ASP A 106 8.98 -13.09 -2.30
N TRP A 107 8.57 -13.27 -1.05
CA TRP A 107 7.63 -12.35 -0.41
C TRP A 107 8.33 -11.06 -0.04
N HIS A 108 7.75 -9.94 -0.48
CA HIS A 108 8.20 -8.59 -0.16
C HIS A 108 7.01 -7.74 0.28
N ARG A 109 7.25 -6.47 0.59
CA ARG A 109 6.24 -5.59 1.18
C ARG A 109 5.94 -4.40 0.28
N SER A 110 4.67 -4.04 0.21
CA SER A 110 4.16 -2.88 -0.51
C SER A 110 3.06 -2.19 0.28
N MET A 111 2.68 -1.00 -0.15
CA MET A 111 1.57 -0.23 0.39
C MET A 111 0.50 -0.02 -0.68
N HIS A 112 -0.74 0.08 -0.24
CA HIS A 112 -1.87 0.53 -1.02
C HIS A 112 -2.62 1.60 -0.25
N LEU A 113 -2.81 2.75 -0.89
CA LEU A 113 -3.56 3.86 -0.32
C LEU A 113 -4.84 4.10 -1.12
N TRP A 114 -5.96 4.19 -0.41
CA TRP A 114 -7.24 4.65 -0.91
C TRP A 114 -7.56 6.03 -0.33
N ILE A 115 -7.82 7.01 -1.17
CA ILE A 115 -8.34 8.32 -0.79
C ILE A 115 -9.82 8.37 -1.15
N TYR A 116 -10.65 8.70 -0.16
CA TYR A 116 -12.09 8.83 -0.34
C TYR A 116 -12.63 10.14 0.25
N GLN A 117 -13.71 10.66 -0.30
CA GLN A 117 -14.47 11.77 0.26
C GLN A 117 -15.91 11.34 0.49
N SER A 118 -16.41 11.50 1.72
CA SER A 118 -17.83 11.30 2.02
C SER A 118 -18.67 12.39 1.35
N ASP A 119 -19.67 12.00 0.57
CA ASP A 119 -20.75 12.83 0.08
C ASP A 119 -21.98 12.61 0.97
N LEU A 120 -22.09 13.43 2.01
CA LEU A 120 -23.17 13.34 2.99
C LEU A 120 -24.54 13.67 2.40
N ALA A 121 -24.62 14.39 1.28
CA ALA A 121 -25.88 14.75 0.67
C ALA A 121 -26.52 13.56 -0.06
N ASN A 122 -25.68 12.69 -0.62
CA ASN A 122 -26.12 11.53 -1.41
C ASN A 122 -25.94 10.19 -0.68
N ASP A 123 -25.56 10.22 0.60
CA ASP A 123 -25.26 9.04 1.43
C ASP A 123 -24.27 8.08 0.73
N ASN A 124 -23.19 8.65 0.18
CA ASN A 124 -22.20 7.91 -0.59
C ASN A 124 -20.78 8.39 -0.34
N VAL A 125 -19.79 7.73 -0.95
CA VAL A 125 -18.40 8.14 -0.98
C VAL A 125 -17.90 8.25 -2.42
N ARG A 126 -17.04 9.23 -2.65
CA ARG A 126 -16.26 9.36 -3.89
C ARG A 126 -14.85 8.86 -3.64
N VAL A 127 -14.34 8.01 -4.51
CA VAL A 127 -13.04 7.34 -4.35
C VAL A 127 -12.12 7.77 -5.48
N LEU A 128 -10.89 8.15 -5.15
CA LEU A 128 -9.86 8.49 -6.12
C LEU A 128 -9.20 7.20 -6.62
N LEU A 129 -9.08 7.06 -7.94
CA LEU A 129 -8.36 5.98 -8.59
C LEU A 129 -7.22 6.56 -9.41
N GLN A 130 -6.06 5.91 -9.39
CA GLN A 130 -5.01 6.22 -10.34
C GLN A 130 -5.17 5.39 -11.60
N ARG A 131 -4.85 5.98 -12.75
CA ARG A 131 -4.69 5.26 -14.00
C ARG A 131 -3.24 4.87 -14.17
N ARG A 132 -2.98 3.56 -14.10
CA ARG A 132 -1.65 2.99 -14.25
C ARG A 132 -1.04 3.37 -15.60
N SER A 133 0.22 3.77 -15.60
CA SER A 133 0.96 4.09 -16.81
C SER A 133 1.00 2.91 -17.80
N PRO A 134 1.06 3.17 -19.11
CA PRO A 134 1.28 2.13 -20.12
C PRO A 134 2.62 1.41 -19.96
N TYR A 135 3.56 1.97 -19.18
CA TYR A 135 4.90 1.42 -18.97
C TYR A 135 5.01 0.46 -17.77
N LYS A 136 3.92 0.23 -17.01
CA LYS A 136 3.93 -0.72 -15.88
C LYS A 136 4.09 -2.15 -16.36
N ASP A 137 4.85 -2.95 -15.61
CA ASP A 137 5.03 -4.39 -15.89
C ASP A 137 3.71 -5.17 -15.76
N THR A 138 2.82 -4.70 -14.88
CA THR A 138 1.54 -5.35 -14.56
C THR A 138 0.37 -4.37 -14.71
N HIS A 139 -0.70 -4.86 -15.33
CA HIS A 139 -1.97 -4.13 -15.50
C HIS A 139 -1.80 -2.71 -16.09
N PRO A 140 -1.10 -2.53 -17.21
CA PRO A 140 -0.93 -1.20 -17.83
C PRO A 140 -2.28 -0.62 -18.26
N ASN A 141 -2.45 0.70 -18.14
CA ASN A 141 -3.67 1.47 -18.49
C ASN A 141 -4.93 1.19 -17.65
N MET A 142 -4.87 0.25 -16.70
CA MET A 142 -5.99 -0.05 -15.80
C MET A 142 -6.09 0.96 -14.65
N LEU A 143 -7.29 1.12 -14.12
CA LEU A 143 -7.56 1.86 -12.90
C LEU A 143 -7.23 1.01 -11.68
N ASP A 144 -6.59 1.62 -10.70
CA ASP A 144 -6.10 0.97 -9.49
C ASP A 144 -6.39 1.84 -8.25
N VAL A 145 -5.87 1.42 -7.10
CA VAL A 145 -5.83 2.21 -5.85
C VAL A 145 -5.40 3.66 -6.10
N SER A 146 -5.65 4.56 -5.15
CA SER A 146 -5.23 5.96 -5.30
C SER A 146 -3.71 6.11 -5.42
N CYS A 147 -2.95 5.30 -4.69
CA CYS A 147 -1.49 5.28 -4.74
C CYS A 147 -0.97 3.90 -4.30
N ALA A 148 0.09 3.40 -4.92
CA ALA A 148 0.71 2.12 -4.63
C ALA A 148 2.23 2.17 -4.79
N GLY A 149 2.97 1.58 -3.86
CA GLY A 149 4.42 1.50 -3.98
C GLY A 149 5.03 0.37 -3.17
N HIS A 150 6.26 -0.02 -3.52
CA HIS A 150 7.01 -1.01 -2.75
C HIS A 150 7.73 -0.35 -1.58
N VAL A 151 7.95 -1.11 -0.51
CA VAL A 151 8.79 -0.68 0.60
C VAL A 151 10.22 -1.13 0.33
N ASN A 152 11.11 -0.17 0.16
CA ASN A 152 12.54 -0.44 0.02
C ASN A 152 13.12 -1.04 1.31
N ALA A 153 14.21 -1.79 1.17
CA ALA A 153 14.86 -2.49 2.25
C ALA A 153 15.32 -1.50 3.35
N GLY A 154 14.84 -1.73 4.57
CA GLY A 154 15.09 -0.91 5.74
C GLY A 154 14.25 0.36 5.87
N ASP A 155 13.39 0.68 4.90
CA ASP A 155 12.52 1.86 4.96
C ASP A 155 11.27 1.60 5.84
N ASP A 156 10.76 2.65 6.46
CA ASP A 156 9.51 2.58 7.25
C ASP A 156 8.28 2.65 6.32
N ILE A 157 7.24 1.90 6.67
CA ILE A 157 6.02 1.82 5.87
C ILE A 157 5.27 3.16 5.80
N LEU A 158 5.24 3.94 6.88
CA LEU A 158 4.53 5.21 6.93
C LEU A 158 5.29 6.28 6.15
N GLU A 159 6.62 6.31 6.30
CA GLU A 159 7.50 7.21 5.53
C GLU A 159 7.44 6.87 4.03
N THR A 160 7.47 5.58 3.69
CA THR A 160 7.24 5.12 2.32
C THR A 160 5.89 5.58 1.81
N THR A 161 4.83 5.39 2.60
CA THR A 161 3.46 5.79 2.20
C THR A 161 3.36 7.29 1.93
N MET A 162 3.98 8.12 2.77
CA MET A 162 4.03 9.57 2.56
C MET A 162 4.81 9.94 1.29
N ARG A 163 5.96 9.30 1.04
CA ARG A 163 6.79 9.53 -0.14
C ARG A 163 6.05 9.17 -1.42
N GLU A 164 5.51 7.95 -1.51
CA GLU A 164 4.75 7.47 -2.69
C GLU A 164 3.53 8.35 -2.94
N MET A 165 2.82 8.76 -1.88
CA MET A 165 1.69 9.68 -1.99
C MET A 165 2.13 11.05 -2.55
N GLU A 166 3.27 11.60 -2.16
CA GLU A 166 3.78 12.83 -2.76
C GLU A 166 4.23 12.63 -4.21
N GLU A 167 4.92 11.53 -4.52
CA GLU A 167 5.48 11.21 -5.84
C GLU A 167 4.40 10.90 -6.89
N GLU A 168 3.41 10.09 -6.53
CA GLU A 168 2.35 9.67 -7.44
C GLU A 168 1.21 10.69 -7.51
N LEU A 169 0.86 11.39 -6.42
CA LEU A 169 -0.33 12.26 -6.39
C LEU A 169 -0.03 13.76 -6.34
N GLY A 170 1.17 14.15 -5.89
CA GLY A 170 1.46 15.48 -5.36
C GLY A 170 2.21 16.45 -6.28
N GLY A 171 2.35 16.17 -7.57
CA GLY A 171 3.15 16.97 -8.50
C GLY A 171 2.68 18.41 -8.74
N ASN A 172 1.44 18.74 -8.35
CA ASN A 172 0.90 20.10 -8.34
C ASN A 172 1.05 20.81 -6.97
N GLY A 173 1.63 20.13 -5.98
CA GLY A 173 1.84 20.63 -4.62
C GLY A 173 0.63 20.49 -3.67
N ASN A 174 -0.54 20.04 -4.14
CA ASN A 174 -1.76 20.01 -3.33
C ASN A 174 -1.74 18.97 -2.21
N ILE A 175 -0.91 17.94 -2.33
CA ILE A 175 -0.79 16.87 -1.32
C ILE A 175 0.22 17.25 -0.24
N LYS A 176 1.22 18.06 -0.58
CA LYS A 176 2.32 18.41 0.31
C LYS A 176 1.80 19.11 1.56
N GLY A 177 2.08 18.51 2.73
CA GLY A 177 1.64 19.01 4.03
C GLY A 177 0.14 18.86 4.32
N ARG A 178 -0.64 18.22 3.43
CA ARG A 178 -2.07 17.96 3.68
C ARG A 178 -2.27 16.90 4.76
N TYR A 179 -1.43 15.87 4.74
CA TYR A 179 -1.46 14.75 5.69
C TYR A 179 -0.19 14.73 6.52
N SER A 180 -0.32 14.32 7.77
CA SER A 180 0.78 14.01 8.67
C SER A 180 1.04 12.49 8.71
N LEU A 181 2.19 12.08 9.23
CA LEU A 181 2.47 10.67 9.52
C LEU A 181 1.43 10.05 10.47
N GLU A 182 0.88 10.84 11.39
CA GLU A 182 -0.18 10.39 12.28
C GLU A 182 -1.50 10.13 11.52
N ASP A 183 -1.87 11.02 10.58
CA ASP A 183 -3.03 10.80 9.71
C ASP A 183 -2.89 9.48 8.94
N VAL A 184 -1.72 9.24 8.34
CA VAL A 184 -1.42 7.99 7.61
C VAL A 184 -1.47 6.79 8.55
N ASN A 185 -0.81 6.86 9.71
CA ASN A 185 -0.81 5.75 10.67
C ASN A 185 -2.23 5.38 11.13
N ASN A 186 -3.06 6.39 11.43
CA ASN A 186 -4.44 6.19 11.86
C ASN A 186 -5.35 5.66 10.74
N SER A 187 -4.92 5.77 9.48
CA SER A 187 -5.64 5.26 8.31
C SER A 187 -5.30 3.82 7.94
N ARG A 188 -4.31 3.20 8.61
CA ARG A 188 -3.93 1.81 8.35
C ARG A 188 -5.06 0.88 8.79
N MET A 189 -5.56 0.08 7.85
CA MET A 189 -6.73 -0.77 8.08
C MET A 189 -6.33 -2.23 8.28
N PHE A 190 -5.63 -2.81 7.30
CA PHE A 190 -5.26 -4.22 7.32
C PHE A 190 -4.06 -4.48 6.42
N THR A 191 -3.42 -5.63 6.62
CA THR A 191 -2.43 -6.18 5.69
C THR A 191 -3.08 -7.34 4.94
N VAL A 192 -2.89 -7.38 3.63
CA VAL A 192 -3.41 -8.45 2.76
C VAL A 192 -2.27 -9.04 1.97
N THR A 193 -2.26 -10.36 1.83
CA THR A 193 -1.31 -11.03 0.95
C THR A 193 -1.80 -10.94 -0.47
N SER A 194 -0.88 -10.85 -1.43
CA SER A 194 -1.17 -11.01 -2.85
C SER A 194 -0.18 -12.00 -3.44
N ALA A 195 -0.65 -12.93 -4.26
CA ALA A 195 0.21 -13.84 -5.01
C ALA A 195 -0.30 -13.91 -6.44
N ILE A 196 0.40 -13.20 -7.32
CA ILE A 196 0.09 -13.09 -8.74
C ILE A 196 1.26 -13.67 -9.52
N GLU A 197 0.94 -14.48 -10.52
CA GLU A 197 1.90 -14.95 -11.50
C GLU A 197 1.41 -14.55 -12.88
N GLY A 198 2.34 -14.20 -13.75
CA GLY A 198 2.03 -13.78 -15.10
C GLY A 198 3.23 -13.95 -16.03
N GLU A 199 3.01 -13.66 -17.29
CA GLU A 199 4.05 -13.69 -18.31
C GLU A 199 3.91 -12.45 -19.17
N THR A 200 5.00 -11.72 -19.36
CA THR A 200 5.05 -10.60 -20.30
C THR A 200 6.06 -10.93 -21.39
N GLU A 201 5.84 -10.42 -22.60
CA GLU A 201 6.80 -10.59 -23.71
C GLU A 201 8.19 -10.07 -23.35
N LYS A 202 8.26 -9.08 -22.45
CA LYS A 202 9.47 -8.34 -22.10
C LYS A 202 10.23 -8.92 -20.90
N HIS A 203 9.54 -9.37 -19.87
CA HIS A 203 10.14 -9.88 -18.64
C HIS A 203 10.01 -11.40 -18.49
N GLY A 204 9.35 -12.05 -19.45
CA GLY A 204 9.00 -13.46 -19.35
C GLY A 204 8.06 -13.69 -18.17
N LYS A 205 8.16 -14.87 -17.57
CA LYS A 205 7.37 -15.23 -16.39
C LYS A 205 7.83 -14.45 -15.17
N TYR A 206 6.89 -13.83 -14.48
CA TYR A 206 7.12 -13.16 -13.21
C TYR A 206 6.19 -13.72 -12.13
N ILE A 207 6.66 -13.69 -10.89
CA ILE A 207 5.91 -14.10 -9.71
C ILE A 207 5.97 -12.93 -8.73
N CYS A 208 4.85 -12.24 -8.55
CA CYS A 208 4.71 -11.16 -7.59
C CYS A 208 4.01 -11.67 -6.33
N ARG A 209 4.72 -11.68 -5.20
CA ARG A 209 4.17 -12.07 -3.90
C ARG A 209 4.42 -10.99 -2.87
N GLU A 210 3.35 -10.45 -2.32
CA GLU A 210 3.39 -9.23 -1.55
C GLU A 210 2.60 -9.32 -0.26
N TYR A 211 3.13 -8.69 0.78
CA TYR A 211 2.36 -8.18 1.90
C TYR A 211 2.01 -6.72 1.63
N GLN A 212 0.74 -6.47 1.33
CA GLN A 212 0.22 -5.15 0.98
C GLN A 212 -0.42 -4.53 2.22
N ASP A 213 0.19 -3.49 2.77
CA ASP A 213 -0.43 -2.68 3.82
C ASP A 213 -1.45 -1.72 3.22
N VAL A 214 -2.71 -1.85 3.64
CA VAL A 214 -3.81 -1.06 3.10
C VAL A 214 -4.14 0.10 4.03
N PHE A 215 -4.07 1.30 3.48
CA PHE A 215 -4.40 2.57 4.11
C PHE A 215 -5.65 3.15 3.45
N ILE A 216 -6.56 3.72 4.25
CA ILE A 216 -7.76 4.37 3.74
C ILE A 216 -7.88 5.77 4.34
N LEU A 217 -7.44 6.77 3.58
CA LEU A 217 -7.43 8.18 3.99
C LEU A 217 -8.69 8.90 3.52
N LYS A 218 -9.27 9.67 4.44
CA LYS A 218 -10.33 10.62 4.08
C LYS A 218 -9.72 11.87 3.47
N TRP A 219 -10.27 12.33 2.35
CA TRP A 219 -9.90 13.58 1.70
C TRP A 219 -10.05 14.76 2.66
N LYS A 220 -8.94 15.47 2.87
CA LYS A 220 -8.84 16.58 3.82
C LYS A 220 -8.82 17.92 3.08
N ALA A 221 -9.98 18.32 2.58
CA ALA A 221 -10.24 19.65 2.04
C ALA A 221 -11.72 20.03 2.26
N ASP A 222 -12.01 21.32 2.30
CA ASP A 222 -13.39 21.82 2.37
C ASP A 222 -14.11 21.67 1.02
N ALA A 223 -13.35 21.77 -0.08
CA ALA A 223 -13.88 21.62 -1.42
C ALA A 223 -14.11 20.14 -1.78
N PRO A 224 -15.07 19.86 -2.69
CA PRO A 224 -15.15 18.59 -3.41
C PRO A 224 -13.78 18.16 -3.95
N MET A 225 -13.47 16.88 -3.82
CA MET A 225 -12.30 16.27 -4.45
C MET A 225 -12.53 16.22 -5.96
N GLU A 226 -11.58 16.73 -6.73
CA GLU A 226 -11.62 16.75 -8.19
C GLU A 226 -10.31 16.17 -8.77
N SER A 227 -10.35 15.56 -9.96
CA SER A 227 -9.14 14.92 -10.53
C SER A 227 -7.96 15.89 -10.73
N HIS A 228 -8.24 17.18 -10.94
CA HIS A 228 -7.20 18.21 -11.09
C HIS A 228 -6.49 18.56 -9.78
N ASP A 229 -7.00 18.09 -8.64
CA ASP A 229 -6.32 18.22 -7.35
C ASP A 229 -5.07 17.33 -7.27
N PHE A 230 -4.87 16.41 -8.22
CA PHE A 230 -3.78 15.45 -8.25
C PHE A 230 -2.96 15.58 -9.54
N ALA A 231 -1.66 15.35 -9.44
CA ALA A 231 -0.78 15.30 -10.59
C ALA A 231 0.41 14.36 -10.31
N PRO A 232 0.79 13.47 -11.23
CA PRO A 232 1.92 12.59 -11.00
C PRO A 232 3.25 13.31 -11.24
N MET A 233 4.19 13.19 -10.29
CA MET A 233 5.60 13.50 -10.57
C MET A 233 6.23 12.35 -11.34
N ALA A 234 5.91 11.10 -10.95
CA ALA A 234 6.32 9.88 -11.63
C ALA A 234 5.32 9.51 -12.76
N LYS A 235 5.40 10.24 -13.88
CA LYS A 235 4.51 10.00 -15.06
C LYS A 235 4.70 8.62 -15.68
N GLU A 236 5.84 7.99 -15.39
CA GLU A 236 6.18 6.65 -15.81
C GLU A 236 5.42 5.59 -15.00
N GLU A 237 4.95 5.93 -13.79
CA GLU A 237 4.12 5.07 -12.94
C GLU A 237 2.62 5.35 -13.10
N VAL A 238 2.23 6.63 -13.18
CA VAL A 238 0.83 7.06 -13.21
C VAL A 238 0.57 8.02 -14.37
N SER A 239 -0.49 7.74 -15.13
CA SER A 239 -0.87 8.50 -16.33
C SER A 239 -2.04 9.46 -16.12
N GLY A 240 -2.80 9.33 -15.02
CA GLY A 240 -3.94 10.19 -14.73
C GLY A 240 -4.74 9.72 -13.51
N PHE A 241 -5.84 10.43 -13.24
CA PHE A 241 -6.71 10.18 -12.09
C PHE A 241 -8.18 10.26 -12.47
N ASP A 242 -8.94 9.30 -11.96
CA ASP A 242 -10.39 9.24 -12.09
C ASP A 242 -11.03 9.21 -10.71
N ILE A 243 -12.23 9.76 -10.60
CA ILE A 243 -13.02 9.72 -9.37
C ILE A 243 -14.28 8.94 -9.67
N ILE A 244 -14.55 7.92 -8.85
CA ILE A 244 -15.70 7.06 -9.01
C ILE A 244 -16.53 7.04 -7.73
N ASP A 245 -17.82 6.76 -7.89
CA ASP A 245 -18.71 6.43 -6.80
C ASP A 245 -18.29 5.12 -6.09
N GLY A 246 -18.30 5.10 -4.76
CA GLY A 246 -17.84 3.96 -3.97
C GLY A 246 -18.71 2.72 -4.15
N GLN A 247 -20.03 2.87 -4.28
CA GLN A 247 -20.92 1.74 -4.55
C GLN A 247 -20.67 1.19 -5.95
N GLU A 248 -20.50 2.08 -6.93
CA GLU A 248 -20.16 1.68 -8.31
C GLU A 248 -18.82 0.95 -8.36
N LEU A 249 -17.79 1.44 -7.67
CA LEU A 249 -16.47 0.82 -7.58
C LEU A 249 -16.58 -0.62 -7.05
N ILE A 250 -17.26 -0.82 -5.92
CA ILE A 250 -17.41 -2.15 -5.33
C ILE A 250 -18.18 -3.08 -6.26
N LEU A 251 -19.23 -2.60 -6.93
CA LEU A 251 -19.98 -3.38 -7.91
C LEU A 251 -19.12 -3.80 -9.11
N LYS A 252 -18.30 -2.89 -9.65
CA LYS A 252 -17.39 -3.17 -10.76
C LYS A 252 -16.30 -4.17 -10.35
N LEU A 253 -15.67 -4.00 -9.18
CA LEU A 253 -14.69 -4.93 -8.65
C LEU A 253 -15.28 -6.35 -8.46
N ARG A 254 -16.50 -6.46 -7.90
CA ARG A 254 -17.19 -7.76 -7.73
C ARG A 254 -17.52 -8.44 -9.05
N LYS A 255 -17.77 -7.66 -10.11
CA LYS A 255 -18.05 -8.18 -11.47
C LYS A 255 -16.79 -8.51 -12.26
N GLY A 256 -15.61 -8.12 -11.78
CA GLY A 256 -14.35 -8.28 -12.52
C GLY A 256 -14.29 -7.38 -13.76
N ASP A 257 -14.68 -6.12 -13.62
CA ASP A 257 -14.59 -5.12 -14.69
C ASP A 257 -13.17 -5.03 -15.25
N GLU A 258 -13.03 -5.12 -16.58
CA GLU A 258 -11.75 -5.18 -17.28
C GLU A 258 -10.96 -3.86 -17.22
N GLU A 259 -11.59 -2.76 -16.81
CA GLU A 259 -10.89 -1.48 -16.60
C GLU A 259 -10.18 -1.40 -15.24
N LEU A 260 -10.50 -2.27 -14.27
CA LEU A 260 -9.99 -2.21 -12.90
C LEU A 260 -9.01 -3.33 -12.58
N VAL A 261 -7.94 -3.02 -11.87
CA VAL A 261 -7.02 -4.05 -11.35
C VAL A 261 -7.80 -5.01 -10.44
N PRO A 262 -7.77 -6.32 -10.70
CA PRO A 262 -8.54 -7.29 -9.94
C PRO A 262 -8.06 -7.37 -8.49
N ARG A 263 -9.00 -7.57 -7.57
CA ARG A 263 -8.75 -7.69 -6.12
C ARG A 263 -9.45 -8.93 -5.57
N SER A 264 -8.92 -9.48 -4.47
CA SER A 264 -9.55 -10.63 -3.83
C SER A 264 -10.89 -10.25 -3.19
N GLY A 265 -11.81 -11.21 -3.08
CA GLY A 265 -13.12 -10.97 -2.45
C GLY A 265 -13.01 -10.38 -1.04
N GLN A 266 -12.05 -10.86 -0.24
CA GLN A 266 -11.81 -10.33 1.12
C GLN A 266 -11.37 -8.86 1.10
N TYR A 267 -10.52 -8.48 0.15
CA TYR A 267 -10.11 -7.08 -0.03
C TYR A 267 -11.34 -6.22 -0.37
N ILE A 268 -12.14 -6.65 -1.34
CA ILE A 268 -13.34 -5.92 -1.80
C ILE A 268 -14.35 -5.78 -0.66
N ASP A 269 -14.60 -6.84 0.11
CA ASP A 269 -15.54 -6.80 1.23
C ASP A 269 -15.04 -5.91 2.38
N ALA A 270 -13.73 -5.81 2.58
CA ALA A 270 -13.15 -4.88 3.55
C ALA A 270 -13.32 -3.43 3.10
N LEU A 271 -13.12 -3.12 1.81
CA LEU A 271 -13.40 -1.79 1.26
C LEU A 271 -14.89 -1.44 1.35
N ALA A 272 -15.77 -2.37 1.00
CA ALA A 272 -17.22 -2.15 1.02
C ALA A 272 -17.72 -1.70 2.41
N LYS A 273 -17.22 -2.34 3.47
CA LYS A 273 -17.51 -1.93 4.86
C LYS A 273 -17.09 -0.50 5.17
N VAL A 274 -15.97 -0.04 4.62
CA VAL A 274 -15.43 1.30 4.87
C VAL A 274 -16.18 2.35 4.06
N PHE A 275 -16.58 2.00 2.84
CA PHE A 275 -17.35 2.86 1.94
C PHE A 275 -18.87 2.85 2.24
N GLY A 276 -19.33 1.98 3.13
CA GLY A 276 -20.73 1.92 3.57
C GLY A 276 -21.66 1.19 2.59
N CYS A 277 -21.15 0.21 1.85
CA CYS A 277 -21.86 -0.51 0.79
C CYS A 277 -21.84 -2.03 0.90
#